data_AF-A0A2A3HIR9-F1
#
_entry.id   AF-A0A2A3HIR9-F1
#
_cell.length_a   1.000
_cell.length_b   1.000
_cell.length_c   1.000
_cell.angle_alpha   90.00
_cell.angle_beta   90.00
_cell.angle_gamma   90.00
#
_symmetry.space_group_name_H-M   'P 1'
#
loop_
_entity.id
_entity.type
_entity.pdbx_description
1 polymer ?
#
loop_
_entity_poly.entity_id
_entity_poly.type
_entity_poly.pdbx_seq_one_letter_code
_entity_poly.pdbx_strand_id
1 'polypeptide(L)'
;MKRYEDLDITDNFMFSKVFSNEDVAKDFLQDILKISIEKIEVVTEASAQEDPFHKSVRFDVLVREESFSELKSVRNLPGVGRYFDIELQMDDTGELPKRARYYQGMCDLDALGKGANYEELQEQYILFLCPKDIFGKGKPIYRFQNREESDPKILMGDLCYKNYYIFRKFDEIKDASIREYMRYFATQEHRSEKMERIHRLVERYRQDPVTRKAYMTLEQELDIRYKRGLEKGLERGRSEGVAEGRADERKELAKAFRDDGVPIELISKRTGLSPEEIRAL
;
A
#
# COMPACT_ATOMS: atom_id res chain seq x y z
N MET A 1 -13.81 12.84 -3.91
CA MET A 1 -12.48 12.88 -4.56
C MET A 1 -12.20 14.31 -5.03
N LYS A 2 -10.96 14.60 -5.46
CA LYS A 2 -10.60 15.90 -6.06
C LYS A 2 -11.25 16.03 -7.44
N ARG A 3 -11.54 17.25 -7.92
CA ARG A 3 -12.05 17.43 -9.29
C ARG A 3 -10.99 17.00 -10.29
N TYR A 4 -11.41 16.42 -11.41
CA TYR A 4 -10.50 15.88 -12.42
C TYR A 4 -9.50 16.92 -12.93
N GLU A 5 -9.98 18.13 -13.16
CA GLU A 5 -9.21 19.26 -13.67
C GLU A 5 -8.16 19.77 -12.67
N ASP A 6 -8.29 19.43 -11.39
CA ASP A 6 -7.33 19.85 -10.38
C ASP A 6 -6.26 18.77 -10.14
N LEU A 7 -6.40 17.55 -10.70
CA LEU A 7 -5.49 16.44 -10.45
C LEU A 7 -4.05 16.77 -10.85
N ASP A 8 -3.10 16.47 -9.98
CA ASP A 8 -1.67 16.66 -10.19
C ASP A 8 -0.89 15.35 -9.95
N ILE A 9 0.44 15.41 -10.04
CA ILE A 9 1.28 14.21 -9.91
C ILE A 9 1.20 13.54 -8.52
N THR A 10 0.70 14.23 -7.50
CA THR A 10 0.51 13.68 -6.15
C THR A 10 -0.87 13.06 -5.93
N ASP A 11 -1.71 13.02 -6.96
CA ASP A 11 -2.93 12.24 -6.98
C ASP A 11 -2.63 10.84 -7.55
N ASN A 12 -2.87 9.78 -6.78
CA ASN A 12 -2.54 8.38 -7.12
C ASN A 12 -2.97 7.99 -8.55
N PHE A 13 -4.19 8.33 -8.96
CA PHE A 13 -4.67 8.05 -10.32
C PHE A 13 -3.78 8.68 -11.42
N MET A 14 -3.38 9.93 -11.23
CA MET A 14 -2.53 10.65 -12.17
C MET A 14 -1.09 10.12 -12.12
N PHE A 15 -0.58 9.89 -10.92
CA PHE A 15 0.72 9.26 -10.69
C PHE A 15 0.86 7.95 -11.43
N SER A 16 -0.05 7.00 -11.20
CA SER A 16 -0.05 5.69 -11.88
C SER A 16 -0.12 5.84 -13.39
N LYS A 17 -0.93 6.76 -13.93
CA LYS A 17 -1.00 6.98 -15.39
C LYS A 17 0.29 7.52 -15.98
N VAL A 18 0.92 8.48 -15.32
CA VAL A 18 2.18 9.08 -15.78
C VAL A 18 3.33 8.08 -15.69
N PHE A 19 3.43 7.34 -14.59
CA PHE A 19 4.46 6.34 -14.37
C PHE A 19 4.19 4.99 -15.06
N SER A 20 3.00 4.81 -15.67
CA SER A 20 2.76 3.73 -16.64
C SER A 20 3.53 3.94 -17.96
N ASN A 21 4.11 5.13 -18.18
CA ASN A 21 5.01 5.36 -19.29
C ASN A 21 6.41 4.81 -18.95
N GLU A 22 6.89 3.85 -19.75
CA GLU A 22 8.17 3.16 -19.54
C GLU A 22 9.36 4.13 -19.46
N ASP A 23 9.45 5.14 -20.33
CA ASP A 23 10.56 6.10 -20.29
C ASP A 23 10.58 6.90 -18.98
N VAL A 24 9.41 7.28 -18.46
CA VAL A 24 9.29 7.99 -17.18
C VAL A 24 9.71 7.09 -16.02
N ALA A 25 9.18 5.88 -15.95
CA ALA A 25 9.49 4.93 -14.87
C ALA A 25 10.97 4.54 -14.89
N LYS A 26 11.51 4.23 -16.07
CA LYS A 26 12.91 3.87 -16.26
C LYS A 26 13.86 4.99 -15.84
N ASP A 27 13.65 6.21 -16.33
CA ASP A 27 14.50 7.35 -15.96
C ASP A 27 14.48 7.60 -14.46
N PHE A 28 13.29 7.55 -13.85
CA PHE A 28 13.13 7.69 -12.41
C PHE A 28 13.90 6.62 -11.64
N LEU A 29 13.71 5.33 -11.97
CA LEU A 29 14.38 4.23 -11.28
C LEU A 29 15.90 4.33 -11.37
N GLN A 30 16.44 4.61 -12.58
CA GLN A 30 17.88 4.78 -12.77
C GLN A 30 18.42 5.96 -11.95
N ASP A 31 17.70 7.08 -11.90
CA ASP A 31 18.11 8.26 -11.15
C ASP A 31 18.06 8.07 -9.64
N ILE A 32 17.02 7.43 -9.10
CA ILE A 32 16.87 7.33 -7.63
C ILE A 32 17.73 6.21 -7.04
N LEU A 33 17.90 5.11 -7.78
CA LEU A 33 18.62 3.93 -7.33
C LEU A 33 20.08 3.92 -7.79
N LYS A 34 20.46 4.78 -8.75
CA LYS A 34 21.80 4.85 -9.35
C LYS A 34 22.22 3.51 -9.96
N ILE A 35 21.29 2.92 -10.71
CA ILE A 35 21.46 1.66 -11.42
C ILE A 35 21.31 1.90 -12.92
N SER A 36 21.94 1.05 -13.72
CA SER A 36 21.67 0.96 -15.16
C SER A 36 20.54 -0.02 -15.39
N ILE A 37 19.58 0.35 -16.24
CA ILE A 37 18.45 -0.49 -16.64
C ILE A 37 18.38 -0.46 -18.17
N GLU A 38 18.34 -1.62 -18.81
CA GLU A 38 18.29 -1.68 -20.28
C GLU A 38 16.85 -1.57 -20.78
N LYS A 39 15.96 -2.42 -20.27
CA LYS A 39 14.55 -2.45 -20.65
C LYS A 39 13.69 -2.82 -19.46
N ILE A 40 12.50 -2.21 -19.41
CA ILE A 40 11.50 -2.51 -18.40
C ILE A 40 10.17 -2.80 -19.07
N GLU A 41 9.32 -3.49 -18.32
CA GLU A 41 7.91 -3.66 -18.56
C GLU A 41 7.17 -3.06 -17.36
N VAL A 42 6.26 -2.12 -17.60
CA VAL A 42 5.36 -1.62 -16.55
C VAL A 42 4.11 -2.49 -16.53
N VAL A 43 3.90 -3.20 -15.43
CA VAL A 43 2.78 -4.11 -15.26
C VAL A 43 1.54 -3.30 -14.90
N THR A 44 0.74 -2.96 -15.92
CA THR A 44 -0.56 -2.31 -15.73
C THR A 44 -1.58 -3.33 -15.27
N GLU A 45 -2.28 -3.05 -14.16
CA GLU A 45 -3.32 -3.91 -13.57
C GLU A 45 -2.81 -5.15 -12.81
N ALA A 46 -1.78 -5.01 -11.98
CA ALA A 46 -1.50 -6.00 -10.95
C ALA A 46 -2.54 -5.88 -9.81
N SER A 47 -3.79 -6.27 -10.07
CA SER A 47 -4.59 -6.99 -9.08
C SER A 47 -3.97 -8.37 -8.96
N ALA A 48 -2.94 -8.50 -8.12
CA ALA A 48 -2.35 -9.81 -7.84
C ALA A 48 -3.45 -10.66 -7.21
N GLN A 49 -4.01 -11.55 -8.04
CA GLN A 49 -5.06 -12.55 -7.82
C GLN A 49 -6.24 -12.07 -6.95
N GLU A 50 -7.43 -12.00 -7.54
CA GLU A 50 -8.68 -12.08 -6.77
C GLU A 50 -8.81 -13.50 -6.17
N ASP A 51 -7.96 -13.81 -5.19
CA ASP A 51 -8.15 -14.97 -4.33
C ASP A 51 -9.20 -14.58 -3.27
N PRO A 52 -10.36 -15.26 -3.20
CA PRO A 52 -11.38 -15.01 -2.18
C PRO A 52 -10.86 -15.17 -0.74
N PHE A 53 -9.74 -15.87 -0.55
CA PHE A 53 -9.16 -16.20 0.74
C PHE A 53 -7.98 -15.29 1.15
N HIS A 54 -7.46 -14.46 0.23
CA HIS A 54 -6.31 -13.58 0.50
C HIS A 54 -6.61 -12.12 0.17
N LYS A 55 -5.82 -11.20 0.75
CA LYS A 55 -5.98 -9.77 0.54
C LYS A 55 -5.52 -9.42 -0.87
N SER A 56 -6.42 -8.95 -1.74
CA SER A 56 -6.01 -8.44 -3.05
C SER A 56 -5.08 -7.23 -2.89
N VAL A 57 -4.01 -7.23 -3.69
CA VAL A 57 -3.06 -6.10 -3.76
C VAL A 57 -3.33 -5.33 -5.04
N ARG A 58 -3.32 -4.01 -4.93
CA ARG A 58 -3.24 -3.09 -6.07
C ARG A 58 -1.98 -2.27 -5.86
N PHE A 59 -0.99 -2.53 -6.71
CA PHE A 59 0.21 -1.71 -6.79
C PHE A 59 -0.11 -0.40 -7.51
N ASP A 60 0.56 0.68 -7.11
CA ASP A 60 0.46 1.95 -7.82
C ASP A 60 1.17 1.87 -9.17
N VAL A 61 2.42 1.40 -9.18
CA VAL A 61 3.25 1.17 -10.37
C VAL A 61 4.21 0.01 -10.11
N LEU A 62 3.91 -1.16 -10.67
CA LEU A 62 4.80 -2.31 -10.65
C LEU A 62 5.62 -2.35 -11.95
N VAL A 63 6.94 -2.48 -11.81
CA VAL A 63 7.90 -2.49 -12.91
C VAL A 63 8.79 -3.71 -12.81
N ARG A 64 8.91 -4.42 -13.94
CA ARG A 64 9.82 -5.54 -14.13
C ARG A 64 10.94 -5.10 -15.05
N GLU A 65 12.18 -5.33 -14.68
CA GLU A 65 13.29 -5.27 -15.64
C GLU A 65 13.32 -6.56 -16.46
N GLU A 66 13.51 -6.44 -17.77
CA GLU A 66 13.72 -7.60 -18.63
C GLU A 66 15.14 -8.13 -18.45
N SER A 67 15.26 -9.45 -18.31
CA SER A 67 16.57 -10.10 -18.34
C SER A 67 17.09 -10.19 -19.77
N PHE A 68 18.26 -9.62 -20.03
CA PHE A 68 19.04 -9.93 -21.22
C PHE A 68 20.14 -10.92 -20.87
N SER A 69 20.12 -12.07 -21.54
CA SER A 69 20.99 -13.22 -21.31
C SER A 69 22.49 -12.98 -21.53
N GLU A 70 22.92 -11.78 -21.88
CA GLU A 70 24.32 -11.51 -22.29
C GLU A 70 25.11 -10.64 -21.31
N LEU A 71 24.46 -9.87 -20.43
CA LEU A 71 25.17 -9.15 -19.37
C LEU A 71 25.19 -9.97 -18.08
N LYS A 72 26.36 -10.55 -17.79
CA LYS A 72 26.70 -11.01 -16.45
C LYS A 72 26.42 -9.87 -15.47
N SER A 73 25.42 -10.07 -14.61
CA SER A 73 25.20 -9.19 -13.47
C SER A 73 26.51 -9.06 -12.69
N VAL A 74 26.82 -7.85 -12.22
CA VAL A 74 28.02 -7.54 -11.41
C VAL A 74 28.09 -8.39 -10.12
N ARG A 75 27.05 -9.21 -9.84
CA ARG A 75 26.89 -10.05 -8.66
C ARG A 75 26.85 -11.57 -8.92
N ASN A 76 27.19 -12.08 -10.10
CA ASN A 76 27.16 -13.53 -10.39
C ASN A 76 25.81 -14.21 -10.08
N LEU A 77 24.70 -13.47 -10.13
CA LEU A 77 23.37 -14.05 -10.09
C LEU A 77 22.93 -14.34 -11.54
N PRO A 78 22.31 -15.51 -11.80
CA PRO A 78 21.82 -15.85 -13.14
C PRO A 78 20.89 -14.74 -13.63
N GLY A 79 20.81 -14.56 -14.95
CA GLY A 79 20.07 -13.44 -15.57
C GLY A 79 18.59 -13.44 -15.23
N VAL A 80 18.23 -12.90 -14.07
CA VAL A 80 16.87 -12.65 -13.63
C VAL A 80 16.78 -11.14 -13.40
N GLY A 81 15.79 -10.49 -14.03
CA GLY A 81 15.61 -9.04 -13.94
C GLY A 81 15.20 -8.62 -12.52
N ARG A 82 15.25 -7.32 -12.22
CA ARG A 82 14.79 -6.77 -10.94
C ARG A 82 13.29 -6.43 -10.95
N TYR A 83 12.67 -6.48 -9.78
CA TYR A 83 11.32 -5.98 -9.54
C TYR A 83 11.36 -4.65 -8.79
N PHE A 84 10.57 -3.69 -9.24
CA PHE A 84 10.42 -2.39 -8.61
C PHE A 84 8.93 -2.09 -8.41
N ASP A 85 8.58 -1.72 -7.19
CA ASP A 85 7.26 -1.25 -6.84
C ASP A 85 7.38 0.21 -6.40
N ILE A 86 6.70 1.12 -7.11
CA ILE A 86 6.73 2.55 -6.83
C ILE A 86 5.37 2.98 -6.29
N GLU A 87 5.35 3.36 -5.02
CA GLU A 87 4.14 3.61 -4.24
C GLU A 87 4.06 5.09 -3.84
N LEU A 88 2.96 5.76 -4.22
CA LEU A 88 2.69 7.12 -3.79
C LEU A 88 1.76 7.10 -2.57
N GLN A 89 2.29 7.50 -1.42
CA GLN A 89 1.58 7.42 -0.16
C GLN A 89 1.44 8.80 0.49
N MET A 90 0.24 9.38 0.38
CA MET A 90 -0.05 10.74 0.84
C MET A 90 -0.36 10.83 2.35
N ASP A 91 -0.87 9.75 2.93
CA ASP A 91 -1.23 9.67 4.34
C ASP A 91 -0.38 8.64 5.09
N ASP A 92 -0.04 8.92 6.34
CA ASP A 92 0.58 7.92 7.20
C ASP A 92 -0.50 7.01 7.79
N THR A 93 -0.54 5.79 7.29
CA THR A 93 -1.51 4.77 7.69
C THR A 93 -0.96 3.89 8.83
N GLY A 94 0.34 3.97 9.12
CA GLY A 94 1.02 3.21 10.17
C GLY A 94 1.43 1.78 9.78
N GLU A 95 0.87 1.21 8.70
CA GLU A 95 1.19 -0.16 8.25
C GLU A 95 2.20 -0.25 7.11
N LEU A 96 2.72 0.86 6.58
CA LEU A 96 3.59 0.87 5.39
C LEU A 96 4.78 -0.10 5.47
N PRO A 97 5.49 -0.27 6.60
CA PRO A 97 6.56 -1.28 6.69
C PRO A 97 6.04 -2.72 6.53
N LYS A 98 4.86 -3.02 7.09
CA LYS A 98 4.22 -4.34 6.96
C LYS A 98 3.65 -4.55 5.54
N ARG A 99 3.13 -3.48 4.92
CA ARG A 99 2.65 -3.47 3.54
C ARG A 99 3.78 -3.74 2.56
N ALA A 100 4.92 -3.08 2.74
CA ALA A 100 6.12 -3.32 1.94
C ALA A 100 6.56 -4.79 1.99
N ARG A 101 6.56 -5.42 3.19
CA ARG A 101 6.86 -6.85 3.32
C ARG A 101 5.84 -7.73 2.58
N TYR A 102 4.55 -7.39 2.69
CA TYR A 102 3.49 -8.15 2.02
C TYR A 102 3.62 -8.06 0.50
N TYR A 103 3.92 -6.88 -0.03
CA TYR A 103 4.12 -6.62 -1.45
C TYR A 103 5.28 -7.41 -2.03
N GLN A 104 6.42 -7.46 -1.33
CA GLN A 104 7.53 -8.32 -1.75
C GLN A 104 7.13 -9.80 -1.81
N GLY A 105 6.41 -10.28 -0.80
CA GLY A 105 5.91 -11.66 -0.81
C GLY A 105 4.95 -11.95 -1.99
N MET A 106 4.18 -10.95 -2.44
CA MET A 106 3.35 -11.10 -3.65
C MET A 106 4.19 -11.13 -4.92
N CYS A 107 5.25 -10.32 -5.01
CA CYS A 107 6.21 -10.40 -6.11
C CYS A 107 6.92 -11.76 -6.13
N ASP A 108 7.28 -12.33 -4.98
CA ASP A 108 7.88 -13.67 -4.87
C ASP A 108 6.95 -14.76 -5.43
N LEU A 109 5.63 -14.64 -5.16
CA LEU A 109 4.64 -15.59 -5.68
C LEU A 109 4.43 -15.47 -7.20
N ASP A 110 4.51 -14.25 -7.73
CA ASP A 110 4.45 -14.01 -9.18
C ASP A 110 5.70 -14.55 -9.89
N ALA A 111 6.88 -14.36 -9.26
CA ALA A 111 8.16 -14.81 -9.79
C ALA A 111 8.34 -16.34 -9.74
N LEU A 112 7.85 -17.00 -8.68
CA LEU A 112 8.08 -18.44 -8.46
C LEU A 112 6.92 -19.29 -9.00
N GLY A 113 7.11 -19.84 -10.20
CA GLY A 113 6.28 -20.93 -10.70
C GLY A 113 6.43 -22.23 -9.88
N LYS A 114 5.48 -23.15 -10.04
CA LYS A 114 5.53 -24.46 -9.34
C LYS A 114 6.82 -25.21 -9.67
N GLY A 115 7.65 -25.44 -8.66
CA GLY A 115 8.92 -26.18 -8.78
C GLY A 115 10.15 -25.32 -9.10
N ALA A 116 10.02 -24.00 -9.14
CA ALA A 116 11.14 -23.07 -9.28
C ALA A 116 12.09 -23.11 -8.06
N ASN A 117 13.37 -22.87 -8.28
CA ASN A 117 14.37 -22.80 -7.22
C ASN A 117 14.34 -21.42 -6.53
N TYR A 118 14.56 -21.37 -5.21
CA TYR A 118 14.68 -20.11 -4.48
C TYR A 118 15.86 -19.25 -4.93
N GLU A 119 16.88 -19.83 -5.57
CA GLU A 119 17.97 -19.08 -6.21
C GLU A 119 17.51 -18.21 -7.39
N GLU A 120 16.31 -18.45 -7.92
CA GLU A 120 15.70 -17.67 -9.00
C GLU A 120 14.96 -16.43 -8.48
N LEU A 121 14.86 -16.24 -7.15
CA LEU A 121 14.23 -15.07 -6.56
C LEU A 121 14.91 -13.78 -6.98
N GLN A 122 14.09 -12.84 -7.46
CA GLN A 122 14.56 -11.60 -8.04
C GLN A 122 14.88 -10.57 -6.97
N GLU A 123 15.87 -9.74 -7.26
CA GLU A 123 16.15 -8.56 -6.47
C GLU A 123 14.95 -7.58 -6.55
N GLN A 124 14.52 -7.09 -5.39
CA GLN A 124 13.26 -6.36 -5.23
C GLN A 124 13.43 -5.03 -4.51
N TYR A 125 12.80 -4.00 -5.06
CA TYR A 125 12.80 -2.65 -4.50
C TYR A 125 11.35 -2.18 -4.30
N ILE A 126 10.98 -1.89 -3.06
CA ILE A 126 9.75 -1.15 -2.74
C ILE A 126 10.10 0.30 -2.45
N LEU A 127 9.52 1.23 -3.20
CA LEU A 127 9.87 2.65 -3.25
C LEU A 127 8.66 3.50 -2.87
N PHE A 128 8.60 3.94 -1.63
CA PHE A 128 7.54 4.84 -1.18
C PHE A 128 7.92 6.30 -1.38
N LEU A 129 7.02 7.06 -2.00
CA LEU A 129 7.06 8.51 -2.09
C LEU A 129 6.06 9.08 -1.08
N CYS A 130 6.55 9.76 -0.04
CA CYS A 130 5.74 10.26 1.05
C CYS A 130 5.90 11.79 1.22
N PRO A 131 4.83 12.56 1.45
CA PRO A 131 4.96 13.99 1.71
C PRO A 131 5.56 14.28 3.08
N LYS A 132 5.29 13.42 4.07
CA LYS A 132 5.69 13.61 5.47
C LYS A 132 6.55 12.45 5.95
N ASP A 133 7.37 12.72 6.95
CA ASP A 133 8.27 11.73 7.54
C ASP A 133 7.48 10.74 8.42
N ILE A 134 7.13 9.58 7.84
CA ILE A 134 6.38 8.51 8.50
C ILE A 134 7.15 7.83 9.64
N PHE A 135 8.47 8.00 9.72
CA PHE A 135 9.30 7.39 10.77
C PHE A 135 9.64 8.35 11.91
N GLY A 136 9.39 9.65 11.73
CA GLY A 136 9.67 10.69 12.71
C GLY A 136 11.14 10.78 13.12
N LYS A 137 12.09 10.44 12.24
CA LYS A 137 13.55 10.53 12.50
C LYS A 137 14.23 11.69 11.78
N GLY A 138 13.46 12.53 11.10
CA GLY A 138 13.93 13.74 10.46
C GLY A 138 14.77 13.52 9.21
N LYS A 139 14.79 12.32 8.61
CA LYS A 139 15.57 12.06 7.39
C LYS A 139 14.73 12.31 6.13
N PRO A 140 15.31 12.85 5.05
CA PRO A 140 14.61 12.99 3.77
C PRO A 140 14.55 11.68 2.99
N ILE A 141 15.43 10.72 3.28
CA ILE A 141 15.48 9.40 2.64
C ILE A 141 15.79 8.35 3.68
N TYR A 142 15.00 7.28 3.68
CA TYR A 142 15.27 6.06 4.44
C TYR A 142 15.53 4.91 3.47
N ARG A 143 16.55 4.09 3.77
CA ARG A 143 16.86 2.87 3.03
C ARG A 143 17.00 1.73 4.03
N PHE A 144 16.23 0.68 3.84
CA PHE A 144 16.18 -0.46 4.74
C PHE A 144 16.53 -1.75 4.00
N GLN A 145 17.30 -2.58 4.70
CA GLN A 145 17.70 -3.94 4.32
C GLN A 145 17.82 -4.76 5.61
N ASN A 146 17.73 -6.08 5.49
CA ASN A 146 18.01 -7.00 6.60
C ASN A 146 19.52 -7.10 6.84
N ARG A 147 19.92 -7.01 8.11
CA ARG A 147 21.31 -6.99 8.57
C ARG A 147 21.43 -7.63 9.93
N GLU A 148 22.63 -8.07 10.29
CA GLU A 148 22.93 -8.59 11.62
C GLU A 148 22.78 -7.48 12.67
N GLU A 149 22.26 -7.82 13.85
CA GLU A 149 21.89 -6.86 14.89
C GLU A 149 23.13 -6.25 15.57
N SER A 150 24.15 -7.07 15.84
CA SER A 150 25.37 -6.67 16.56
C SER A 150 26.42 -6.03 15.64
N ASP A 151 26.48 -6.43 14.37
CA ASP A 151 27.29 -5.84 13.31
C ASP A 151 26.43 -5.50 12.07
N PRO A 152 25.84 -4.29 12.04
CA PRO A 152 25.04 -3.79 10.93
C PRO A 152 25.74 -3.72 9.57
N LYS A 153 27.06 -3.94 9.49
CA LYS A 153 27.80 -4.02 8.22
C LYS A 153 27.58 -5.36 7.51
N ILE A 154 27.17 -6.40 8.25
CA ILE A 154 26.86 -7.71 7.71
C ILE A 154 25.42 -7.68 7.19
N LEU A 155 25.29 -7.69 5.85
CA LEU A 155 23.98 -7.73 5.18
C LEU A 155 23.52 -9.18 5.04
N MET A 156 22.22 -9.42 5.23
CA MET A 156 21.63 -10.76 5.07
C MET A 156 21.72 -11.29 3.63
N GLY A 157 21.74 -10.38 2.65
CA GLY A 157 21.86 -10.75 1.24
C GLY A 157 20.58 -11.29 0.60
N ASP A 158 19.42 -11.03 1.21
CA ASP A 158 18.09 -11.44 0.72
C ASP A 158 17.57 -10.60 -0.45
N LEU A 159 18.38 -9.69 -0.98
CA LEU A 159 18.08 -8.83 -2.13
C LEU A 159 16.78 -8.02 -2.03
N CYS A 160 16.34 -7.76 -0.79
CA CYS A 160 15.11 -7.06 -0.47
C CYS A 160 15.39 -5.63 0.02
N TYR A 161 14.94 -4.63 -0.73
CA TYR A 161 15.21 -3.22 -0.42
C TYR A 161 13.91 -2.45 -0.24
N LYS A 162 13.82 -1.67 0.83
CA LYS A 162 12.66 -0.80 1.11
C LYS A 162 13.17 0.63 1.28
N ASN A 163 12.81 1.49 0.33
CA ASN A 163 13.24 2.88 0.31
C ASN A 163 12.04 3.81 0.47
N TYR A 164 12.18 4.82 1.33
CA TYR A 164 11.15 5.81 1.58
C TYR A 164 11.75 7.19 1.32
N TYR A 165 11.15 7.95 0.41
CA TYR A 165 11.56 9.28 0.02
C TYR A 165 10.55 10.29 0.55
N ILE A 166 11.00 11.16 1.45
CA ILE A 166 10.16 12.19 2.07
C ILE A 166 10.24 13.45 1.22
N PHE A 167 9.35 13.57 0.24
CA PHE A 167 9.53 14.53 -0.83
C PHE A 167 9.39 16.00 -0.40
N ARG A 168 8.68 16.33 0.69
CA ARG A 168 8.67 17.71 1.23
C ARG A 168 9.97 18.10 1.94
N LYS A 169 10.90 17.17 2.17
CA LYS A 169 12.25 17.45 2.67
C LYS A 169 13.28 17.52 1.55
N PHE A 170 12.86 17.84 0.32
CA PHE A 170 13.72 17.83 -0.86
C PHE A 170 14.97 18.71 -0.69
N ASP A 171 14.89 19.84 0.01
CA ASP A 171 16.04 20.73 0.25
C ASP A 171 17.18 20.08 1.04
N GLU A 172 16.90 19.04 1.82
CA GLU A 172 17.90 18.29 2.60
C GLU A 172 18.59 17.18 1.78
N ILE A 173 18.07 16.85 0.59
CA ILE A 173 18.60 15.78 -0.26
C ILE A 173 19.85 16.27 -0.97
N LYS A 174 20.98 15.56 -0.84
CA LYS A 174 22.27 15.96 -1.46
C LYS A 174 22.34 15.67 -2.96
N ASP A 175 21.83 14.51 -3.38
CA ASP A 175 21.85 14.08 -4.78
C ASP A 175 20.94 14.97 -5.64
N ALA A 176 21.48 15.52 -6.72
CA ALA A 176 20.76 16.49 -7.55
C ALA A 176 19.56 15.87 -8.26
N SER A 177 19.71 14.66 -8.85
CA SER A 177 18.62 13.98 -9.54
C SER A 177 17.47 13.64 -8.58
N ILE A 178 17.78 13.04 -7.42
CA ILE A 178 16.75 12.71 -6.42
C ILE A 178 16.08 13.99 -5.91
N ARG A 179 16.86 15.03 -5.60
CA ARG A 179 16.32 16.33 -5.14
C ARG A 179 15.34 16.91 -6.16
N GLU A 180 15.67 16.82 -7.44
CA GLU A 180 14.83 17.35 -8.52
C GLU A 180 13.46 16.67 -8.57
N TYR A 181 13.42 15.33 -8.57
CA TYR A 181 12.15 14.59 -8.48
C TYR A 181 11.36 14.95 -7.23
N MET A 182 12.01 14.94 -6.07
CA MET A 182 11.33 15.25 -4.80
C MET A 182 10.80 16.68 -4.77
N ARG A 183 11.52 17.64 -5.34
CA ARG A 183 11.04 19.01 -5.52
C ARG A 183 9.83 19.05 -6.43
N TYR A 184 9.85 18.33 -7.56
CA TYR A 184 8.71 18.27 -8.47
C TYR A 184 7.47 17.68 -7.78
N PHE A 185 7.58 16.57 -7.05
CA PHE A 185 6.46 16.03 -6.26
C PHE A 185 5.97 17.00 -5.18
N ALA A 186 6.87 17.77 -4.55
CA ALA A 186 6.50 18.70 -3.50
C ALA A 186 5.87 20.00 -3.99
N THR A 187 6.27 20.49 -5.17
CA THR A 187 6.02 21.87 -5.62
C THR A 187 5.48 22.01 -7.04
N GLN A 188 5.52 20.93 -7.82
CA GLN A 188 5.25 20.90 -9.27
C GLN A 188 6.20 21.78 -10.10
N GLU A 189 7.30 22.26 -9.53
CA GLU A 189 8.34 23.00 -10.25
C GLU A 189 9.05 22.09 -11.25
N HIS A 190 9.00 22.43 -12.54
CA HIS A 190 9.51 21.60 -13.64
C HIS A 190 10.47 22.38 -14.56
N ARG A 191 11.63 22.77 -14.02
CA ARG A 191 12.60 23.63 -14.75
C ARG A 191 13.50 22.89 -15.73
N SER A 192 13.68 21.58 -15.57
CA SER A 192 14.47 20.77 -16.51
C SER A 192 13.58 20.13 -17.56
N GLU A 193 14.19 19.79 -18.69
CA GLU A 193 13.53 19.05 -19.77
C GLU A 193 12.86 17.75 -19.27
N LYS A 194 13.51 17.07 -18.32
CA LYS A 194 13.01 15.83 -17.72
C LYS A 194 11.73 16.06 -16.93
N MET A 195 11.73 17.04 -16.02
CA MET A 195 10.53 17.36 -15.24
C MET A 195 9.43 17.97 -16.12
N GLU A 196 9.80 18.76 -17.12
CA GLU A 196 8.85 19.32 -18.08
C GLU A 196 8.16 18.22 -18.88
N ARG A 197 8.88 17.16 -19.28
CA ARG A 197 8.29 15.99 -19.95
C ARG A 197 7.23 15.31 -19.08
N ILE A 198 7.54 15.09 -17.81
CA ILE A 198 6.58 14.51 -16.84
C ILE A 198 5.38 15.44 -16.67
N HIS A 199 5.61 16.75 -16.55
CA HIS A 199 4.54 17.73 -16.38
C HIS A 199 3.62 17.82 -17.61
N ARG A 200 4.19 17.79 -18.83
CA ARG A 200 3.41 17.73 -20.08
C ARG A 200 2.52 16.48 -20.15
N LEU A 201 2.96 15.34 -19.59
CA LEU A 201 2.12 14.15 -19.50
C LEU A 201 0.94 14.36 -18.53
N VAL A 202 1.18 14.97 -17.36
CA VAL A 202 0.10 15.34 -16.42
C VAL A 202 -0.94 16.22 -17.12
N GLU A 203 -0.51 17.28 -17.80
CA GLU A 203 -1.42 18.17 -18.54
C GLU A 203 -2.17 17.46 -19.67
N ARG A 204 -1.47 16.58 -20.42
CA ARG A 204 -2.08 15.78 -21.47
C ARG A 204 -3.19 14.90 -20.92
N TYR A 205 -2.92 14.16 -19.84
CA TYR A 205 -3.93 13.28 -19.24
C TYR A 205 -5.11 14.08 -18.70
N ARG A 206 -4.87 15.22 -18.04
CA ARG A 206 -5.93 16.12 -17.56
C ARG A 206 -6.87 16.61 -18.66
N GLN A 207 -6.42 16.63 -19.92
CA GLN A 207 -7.22 17.03 -21.08
C GLN A 207 -7.78 15.83 -21.87
N ASP A 208 -7.36 14.60 -21.56
CA ASP A 208 -7.77 13.40 -22.27
C ASP A 208 -9.18 12.93 -21.84
N PRO A 209 -10.18 12.92 -22.76
CA PRO A 209 -11.53 12.46 -22.44
C PRO A 209 -11.60 10.99 -22.00
N VAL A 210 -10.70 10.13 -22.50
CA VAL A 210 -10.67 8.71 -22.14
C VAL A 210 -10.22 8.56 -20.69
N THR A 211 -9.12 9.21 -20.32
CA THR A 211 -8.62 9.23 -18.94
C THR A 211 -9.64 9.88 -17.99
N ARG A 212 -10.33 10.94 -18.42
CA ARG A 212 -11.40 11.57 -17.64
C ARG A 212 -12.54 10.58 -17.35
N LYS A 213 -13.00 9.86 -18.37
CA LYS A 213 -14.04 8.84 -18.22
C LYS A 213 -13.60 7.75 -17.23
N ALA A 214 -12.36 7.27 -17.35
CA ALA A 214 -11.81 6.27 -16.42
C ALA A 214 -11.78 6.77 -14.97
N TYR A 215 -11.41 8.03 -14.74
CA TYR A 215 -11.44 8.64 -13.40
C TYR A 215 -12.86 8.73 -12.83
N MET A 216 -13.84 9.15 -13.63
CA MET A 216 -15.24 9.22 -13.21
C MET A 216 -15.82 7.84 -12.90
N THR A 217 -15.46 6.81 -13.68
CA THR A 217 -15.86 5.42 -13.39
C THR A 217 -15.26 4.94 -12.07
N LEU A 218 -13.97 5.21 -11.83
CA LEU A 218 -13.32 4.87 -10.56
C LEU A 218 -13.99 5.57 -9.37
N GLU A 219 -14.34 6.85 -9.50
CA GLU A 219 -15.05 7.60 -8.46
C GLU A 219 -16.42 6.96 -8.13
N GLN A 220 -17.19 6.58 -9.16
CA GLN A 220 -18.47 5.89 -8.99
C GLN A 220 -18.31 4.54 -8.30
N GLU A 221 -17.32 3.75 -8.69
CA GLU A 221 -17.04 2.46 -8.05
C GLU A 221 -16.66 2.63 -6.57
N LEU A 222 -15.82 3.61 -6.25
CA LEU A 222 -15.41 3.90 -4.88
C LEU A 222 -16.60 4.35 -4.02
N ASP A 223 -17.48 5.20 -4.55
CA ASP A 223 -18.71 5.62 -3.86
C ASP A 223 -19.66 4.45 -3.60
N ILE A 224 -19.85 3.56 -4.59
CA ILE A 224 -20.65 2.33 -4.41
C ILE A 224 -20.04 1.44 -3.33
N ARG A 225 -18.72 1.21 -3.36
CA ARG A 225 -18.01 0.41 -2.35
C ARG A 225 -18.14 1.03 -0.96
N TYR A 226 -17.99 2.35 -0.85
CA TYR A 226 -18.13 3.08 0.40
C TYR A 226 -19.55 2.95 0.98
N LYS A 227 -20.58 3.16 0.17
CA LYS A 227 -22.00 3.02 0.57
C LYS A 227 -22.31 1.60 1.05
N ARG A 228 -21.87 0.58 0.32
CA ARG A 228 -22.01 -0.84 0.73
C ARG A 228 -21.28 -1.12 2.05
N GLY A 229 -20.10 -0.55 2.24
CA GLY A 229 -19.34 -0.66 3.49
C GLY A 229 -20.08 -0.04 4.67
N LEU A 230 -20.65 1.16 4.47
CA LEU A 230 -21.43 1.86 5.49
C LEU A 230 -22.71 1.09 5.85
N GLU A 231 -23.44 0.59 4.86
CA GLU A 231 -24.65 -0.21 5.07
C GLU A 231 -24.36 -1.47 5.89
N LYS A 232 -23.34 -2.24 5.51
CA LYS A 232 -22.89 -3.42 6.27
C LYS A 232 -22.46 -3.05 7.70
N GLY A 233 -21.78 -1.93 7.86
CA GLY A 233 -21.37 -1.42 9.19
C GLY A 233 -22.56 -1.07 10.07
N LEU A 234 -23.58 -0.40 9.51
CA LEU A 234 -24.82 -0.06 10.20
C LEU A 234 -25.65 -1.30 10.55
N GLU A 235 -25.77 -2.25 9.63
CA GLU A 235 -26.48 -3.50 9.87
C GLU A 235 -25.82 -4.30 11.00
N ARG A 236 -24.48 -4.44 10.95
CA ARG A 236 -23.71 -5.11 11.99
C ARG A 236 -23.86 -4.41 13.34
N GLY A 237 -23.68 -3.09 13.38
CA GLY A 237 -23.82 -2.31 14.61
C GLY A 237 -25.24 -2.37 15.20
N ARG A 238 -26.28 -2.40 14.36
CA ARG A 238 -27.66 -2.59 14.80
C ARG A 238 -27.88 -4.00 15.37
N SER A 239 -27.34 -5.02 14.72
CA SER A 239 -27.43 -6.41 15.19
C SER A 239 -26.73 -6.59 16.53
N GLU A 240 -25.50 -6.08 16.65
CA GLU A 240 -24.71 -6.09 17.90
C GLU A 240 -25.45 -5.32 19.00
N GLY A 241 -25.95 -4.12 18.73
CA GLY A 241 -26.69 -3.32 19.72
C GLY A 241 -28.01 -3.94 20.16
N VAL A 242 -28.74 -4.63 19.26
CA VAL A 242 -29.95 -5.39 19.65
C VAL A 242 -29.58 -6.60 20.51
N ALA A 243 -28.48 -7.28 20.20
CA ALA A 243 -28.01 -8.41 20.99
C ALA A 243 -27.56 -7.98 22.39
N GLU A 244 -26.81 -6.88 22.49
CA GLU A 244 -26.39 -6.27 23.77
C GLU A 244 -27.61 -5.80 24.57
N GLY A 245 -28.53 -5.04 23.97
CA GLY A 245 -29.75 -4.58 24.65
C GLY A 245 -30.62 -5.73 25.15
N ARG A 246 -30.76 -6.82 24.37
CA ARG A 246 -31.46 -8.03 24.83
C ARG A 246 -30.70 -8.74 25.96
N ALA A 247 -29.37 -8.68 26.00
CA ALA A 247 -28.60 -9.27 27.08
C ALA A 247 -28.74 -8.46 28.38
N ASP A 248 -28.74 -7.13 28.29
CA ASP A 248 -28.94 -6.24 29.42
C ASP A 248 -30.36 -6.34 29.97
N GLU A 249 -31.38 -6.38 29.11
CA GLU A 249 -32.78 -6.60 29.52
C GLU A 249 -32.95 -7.95 30.27
N ARG A 250 -32.27 -9.01 29.81
CA ARG A 250 -32.28 -10.31 30.52
C ARG A 250 -31.64 -10.23 31.89
N LYS A 251 -30.56 -9.45 32.05
CA LYS A 251 -29.89 -9.23 33.34
C LYS A 251 -30.77 -8.41 34.29
N GLU A 252 -31.34 -7.31 33.82
CA GLU A 252 -32.24 -6.48 34.63
C GLU A 252 -33.49 -7.27 35.07
N LEU A 253 -34.07 -8.08 34.18
CA LEU A 253 -35.20 -8.94 34.52
C LEU A 253 -34.81 -10.02 35.55
N ALA A 254 -33.65 -10.64 35.39
CA ALA A 254 -33.15 -11.64 36.34
C ALA A 254 -32.90 -11.03 37.73
N LYS A 255 -32.36 -9.81 37.76
CA LYS A 255 -32.13 -9.04 38.99
C LYS A 255 -33.45 -8.73 39.69
N ALA A 256 -34.44 -8.21 38.96
CA ALA A 256 -35.77 -7.93 39.51
C ALA A 256 -36.44 -9.18 40.11
N PHE A 257 -36.45 -10.30 39.39
CA PHE A 257 -37.02 -11.55 39.92
C PHE A 257 -36.28 -12.10 41.15
N ARG A 258 -34.96 -11.94 41.19
CA ARG A 258 -34.17 -12.35 42.36
C ARG A 258 -34.53 -11.48 43.56
N ASP A 259 -34.61 -10.17 43.37
CA ASP A 259 -34.93 -9.21 44.44
C ASP A 259 -36.37 -9.43 44.97
N ASP A 260 -37.28 -9.89 44.12
CA ASP A 260 -38.65 -10.32 44.48
C ASP A 260 -38.71 -11.72 45.15
N GLY A 261 -37.59 -12.41 45.32
CA GLY A 261 -37.50 -13.70 46.02
C GLY A 261 -37.90 -14.92 45.17
N VAL A 262 -37.93 -14.80 43.84
CA VAL A 262 -38.20 -15.92 42.93
C VAL A 262 -37.02 -16.93 42.98
N PRO A 263 -37.28 -18.25 43.02
CA PRO A 263 -36.20 -19.24 43.05
C PRO A 263 -35.23 -19.12 41.87
N ILE A 264 -33.92 -19.13 42.15
CA ILE A 264 -32.83 -18.95 41.17
C ILE A 264 -32.92 -19.94 40.00
N GLU A 265 -33.31 -21.19 40.26
CA GLU A 265 -33.50 -22.21 39.21
C GLU A 265 -34.60 -21.82 38.20
N LEU A 266 -35.66 -21.14 38.67
CA LEU A 266 -36.73 -20.67 37.80
C LEU A 266 -36.28 -19.44 36.98
N ILE A 267 -35.50 -18.54 37.59
CA ILE A 267 -34.92 -17.36 36.91
C ILE A 267 -33.94 -17.83 35.81
N SER A 268 -33.06 -18.77 36.13
CA SER A 268 -32.13 -19.39 35.18
C SER A 268 -32.86 -19.98 33.98
N LYS A 269 -33.91 -20.79 34.23
CA LYS A 269 -34.72 -21.38 33.17
C LYS A 269 -35.43 -20.36 32.27
N ARG A 270 -35.77 -19.17 32.78
CA ARG A 270 -36.54 -18.14 32.06
C ARG A 270 -35.66 -17.10 31.35
N THR A 271 -34.50 -16.79 31.92
CA THR A 271 -33.59 -15.76 31.40
C THR A 271 -32.41 -16.34 30.65
N GLY A 272 -32.14 -17.65 30.80
CA GLY A 272 -31.01 -18.33 30.18
C GLY A 272 -29.65 -17.96 30.80
N LEU A 273 -29.64 -17.19 31.88
CA LEU A 273 -28.44 -16.88 32.67
C LEU A 273 -28.13 -18.04 33.62
N SER A 274 -26.85 -18.31 33.84
CA SER A 274 -26.42 -19.32 34.80
C SER A 274 -26.77 -18.91 36.24
N PRO A 275 -26.95 -19.88 37.16
CA PRO A 275 -27.19 -19.57 38.58
C PRO A 275 -26.08 -18.71 39.21
N GLU A 276 -24.85 -18.82 38.73
CA GLU A 276 -23.69 -18.02 39.17
C GLU A 276 -23.81 -16.56 38.72
N GLU A 277 -24.15 -16.32 37.45
CA GLU A 277 -24.41 -14.98 36.93
C GLU A 277 -25.57 -14.31 37.69
N ILE A 278 -26.66 -15.03 37.96
CA ILE A 278 -27.83 -14.48 38.69
C ILE A 278 -27.48 -14.09 40.13
N ARG A 279 -26.62 -14.85 40.80
CA ARG A 279 -26.14 -14.51 42.16
C ARG A 279 -25.21 -13.31 42.18
N ALA A 280 -24.53 -13.03 41.06
CA ALA A 280 -23.57 -11.95 40.93
C ALA A 280 -24.17 -10.60 40.47
N LEU A 281 -25.43 -10.58 40.00
CA LEU A 281 -26.19 -9.35 39.66
C LEU A 281 -26.55 -8.50 40.90
#